data_AF-A0A5J4TMC6-F1
#
_entry.id   AF-A0A5J4TMC6-F1
#
_cell.length_a   1.000
_cell.length_b   1.000
_cell.length_c   1.000
_cell.angle_alpha   90.00
_cell.angle_beta   90.00
_cell.angle_gamma   90.00
#
_symmetry.space_group_name_H-M   'P 1'
#
loop_
_entity.id
_entity.type
_entity.pdbx_description
1 polymer ?
#
loop_
_entity_poly.entity_id
_entity_poly.type
_entity_poly.pdbx_seq_one_letter_code
_entity_poly.pdbx_strand_id
1 'polypeptide(L)'
;MKLINYGPYRREHEKSFLNIHGSTLLHQAPELLEHQKNNDIQTETQNASNIWSIGIMLYDILGRSHPFIDEEEDIHIHDYIHKVLNEEPNKLPEDIPSSLKNCVMRMLDKV
;
A
#
# COMPACT_ATOMS: atom_id res chain seq x y z
N MET A 1 -29.27 -14.40 1.68
CA MET A 1 -28.84 -13.06 1.19
C MET A 1 -28.05 -13.27 -0.10
N LYS A 2 -28.36 -12.52 -1.15
CA LYS A 2 -27.96 -12.81 -2.54
C LYS A 2 -26.64 -12.10 -2.86
N LEU A 3 -25.62 -12.88 -3.25
CA LEU A 3 -24.34 -12.37 -3.75
C LEU A 3 -24.56 -11.69 -5.10
N ILE A 4 -24.28 -10.39 -5.16
CA ILE A 4 -24.36 -9.60 -6.38
C ILE A 4 -22.93 -9.20 -6.74
N ASN A 5 -22.45 -9.79 -7.83
CA ASN A 5 -21.18 -9.53 -8.45
C ASN A 5 -21.40 -8.41 -9.48
N TYR A 6 -20.81 -7.24 -9.27
CA TYR A 6 -20.77 -6.17 -10.29
C TYR A 6 -19.32 -5.74 -10.47
N GLY A 7 -18.70 -6.18 -11.57
CA GLY A 7 -17.46 -5.60 -12.06
C GLY A 7 -17.68 -4.13 -12.45
N PRO A 8 -16.76 -3.21 -12.15
CA PRO A 8 -17.02 -1.81 -12.43
C PRO A 8 -16.61 -1.45 -13.87
N TYR A 9 -17.59 -0.89 -14.59
CA TYR A 9 -17.41 -0.10 -15.79
C TYR A 9 -16.54 1.13 -15.49
N ARG A 10 -15.46 1.29 -16.27
CA ARG A 10 -14.63 2.50 -16.33
C ARG A 10 -15.46 3.72 -16.73
N ARG A 11 -15.42 4.78 -15.92
CA ARG A 11 -15.59 6.17 -16.38
C ARG A 11 -14.51 7.03 -15.73
N GLU A 12 -13.70 7.60 -16.60
CA GLU A 12 -12.66 8.58 -16.35
C GLU A 12 -13.29 9.93 -16.02
N HIS A 13 -12.57 10.70 -15.20
CA HIS A 13 -12.85 12.06 -14.71
C HIS A 13 -13.77 12.19 -13.49
N GLU A 14 -13.19 12.90 -12.50
CA GLU A 14 -13.74 13.43 -11.26
C GLU A 14 -13.86 12.48 -10.05
N LYS A 15 -12.95 12.76 -9.09
CA LYS A 15 -12.89 12.30 -7.68
C LYS A 15 -12.08 11.03 -7.44
N SER A 16 -10.80 11.09 -7.77
CA SER A 16 -9.73 10.31 -7.12
C SER A 16 -9.35 10.88 -5.75
N PHE A 17 -10.31 11.45 -5.01
CA PHE A 17 -10.15 11.64 -3.57
C PHE A 17 -10.60 10.35 -2.90
N LEU A 18 -9.61 9.58 -2.44
CA LEU A 18 -9.58 8.49 -1.45
C LEU A 18 -10.85 7.71 -0.99
N ASN A 19 -11.98 7.68 -1.69
CA ASN A 19 -13.25 7.30 -1.03
C ASN A 19 -13.83 5.90 -1.26
N ILE A 20 -13.25 5.03 -2.11
CA ILE A 20 -13.68 3.61 -2.16
C ILE A 20 -12.50 2.64 -2.43
N HIS A 21 -11.48 3.09 -3.16
CA HIS A 21 -10.25 2.35 -3.45
C HIS A 21 -9.03 2.89 -2.69
N GLY A 22 -9.20 3.91 -1.84
CA GLY A 22 -8.12 4.48 -1.03
C GLY A 22 -7.53 3.42 -0.11
N SER A 23 -8.34 2.81 0.75
CA SER A 23 -7.86 1.83 1.73
C SER A 23 -7.18 0.63 1.08
N THR A 24 -7.70 0.06 -0.01
CA THR A 24 -7.05 -1.10 -0.66
C THR A 24 -5.75 -0.70 -1.35
N LEU A 25 -5.70 0.46 -2.02
CA LEU A 25 -4.49 0.94 -2.70
C LEU A 25 -3.36 1.22 -1.72
N LEU A 26 -3.66 1.72 -0.52
CA LEU A 26 -2.66 2.00 0.52
C LEU A 26 -1.88 0.76 0.96
N HIS A 27 -2.48 -0.43 0.86
CA HIS A 27 -1.84 -1.68 1.24
C HIS A 27 -1.17 -2.39 0.05
N GLN A 28 -1.29 -1.85 -1.18
CA GLN A 28 -0.73 -2.52 -2.35
C GLN A 28 0.79 -2.39 -2.41
N ALA A 29 1.41 -3.49 -2.79
CA ALA A 29 2.84 -3.61 -2.97
C ALA A 29 3.29 -2.98 -4.30
N PRO A 30 4.52 -2.42 -4.37
CA PRO A 30 5.02 -1.71 -5.54
C PRO A 30 4.95 -2.52 -6.83
N GLU A 31 5.24 -3.82 -6.76
CA GLU A 31 5.23 -4.73 -7.91
C GLU A 31 3.84 -4.90 -8.55
N LEU A 32 2.77 -4.84 -7.74
CA LEU A 32 1.40 -4.89 -8.24
C LEU A 32 0.97 -3.56 -8.87
N LEU A 33 1.54 -2.45 -8.43
CA LEU A 33 1.29 -1.12 -9.02
C LEU A 33 1.99 -0.99 -10.37
N GLU A 34 3.18 -1.58 -10.52
CA GLU A 34 3.94 -1.58 -11.77
C GLU A 34 3.35 -2.56 -12.82
N HIS A 35 2.89 -3.74 -12.38
CA HIS A 35 2.48 -4.84 -13.29
C HIS A 35 1.01 -4.83 -13.75
N GLN A 36 0.26 -3.74 -13.61
CA GLN A 36 -1.10 -3.65 -14.16
C GLN A 36 -1.20 -3.86 -15.70
N LYS A 37 -0.06 -4.04 -16.40
CA LYS A 37 0.02 -4.25 -17.84
C LYS A 37 0.22 -5.71 -18.28
N ASN A 38 0.64 -6.63 -17.40
CA ASN A 38 0.93 -8.03 -17.75
C ASN A 38 0.16 -9.01 -16.83
N ASN A 39 -0.76 -9.79 -17.40
CA ASN A 39 -1.76 -10.58 -16.67
C ASN A 39 -1.25 -11.87 -15.99
N ASP A 40 0.07 -12.13 -15.97
CA ASP A 40 0.64 -13.31 -15.31
C ASP A 40 1.31 -12.90 -14.00
N ILE A 41 0.50 -12.72 -12.95
CA ILE A 41 0.99 -12.57 -11.58
C ILE A 41 1.45 -13.96 -11.11
N GLN A 42 2.76 -14.14 -10.97
CA GLN A 42 3.35 -15.37 -10.45
C GLN A 42 3.00 -15.53 -8.96
N THR A 43 2.86 -16.76 -8.48
CA THR A 43 2.52 -17.07 -7.08
C THR A 43 3.51 -16.48 -6.07
N GLU A 44 4.77 -16.32 -6.46
CA GLU A 44 5.80 -15.70 -5.61
C GLU A 44 5.56 -14.20 -5.42
N THR A 45 5.12 -13.50 -6.48
CA THR A 45 4.70 -12.09 -6.44
C THR A 45 3.49 -11.88 -5.52
N GLN A 46 2.58 -12.86 -5.45
CA GLN A 46 1.43 -12.79 -4.52
C GLN A 46 1.87 -12.92 -3.07
N ASN A 47 2.84 -13.79 -2.77
CA ASN A 47 3.36 -13.95 -1.41
C ASN A 47 4.12 -12.70 -0.94
N ALA A 48 4.98 -12.13 -1.79
CA ALA A 48 5.67 -10.88 -1.50
C ALA A 48 4.66 -9.73 -1.26
N SER A 49 3.64 -9.61 -2.11
CA SER A 49 2.62 -8.58 -1.96
C SER A 49 1.80 -8.71 -0.69
N ASN A 50 1.47 -9.93 -0.27
CA ASN A 50 0.78 -10.17 1.00
C ASN A 50 1.66 -9.78 2.20
N ILE A 51 2.97 -10.08 2.15
CA ILE A 51 3.93 -9.69 3.19
C ILE A 51 4.02 -8.16 3.29
N TRP A 52 4.08 -7.47 2.15
CA TRP A 52 4.04 -6.01 2.10
C TRP A 52 2.77 -5.45 2.74
N SER A 53 1.61 -5.99 2.36
CA SER A 53 0.31 -5.56 2.88
C SER A 53 0.25 -5.69 4.42
N ILE A 54 0.80 -6.79 4.95
CA ILE A 54 0.93 -7.02 6.39
C ILE A 54 1.90 -6.01 7.02
N GLY A 55 3.01 -5.69 6.34
CA GLY A 55 3.96 -4.66 6.76
C GLY A 55 3.32 -3.30 6.94
N ILE A 56 2.51 -2.85 5.95
CA ILE A 56 1.77 -1.59 6.03
C ILE A 56 0.80 -1.61 7.23
N MET A 57 0.03 -2.69 7.38
CA MET A 57 -0.93 -2.82 8.48
C MET A 57 -0.24 -2.79 9.86
N LEU A 58 0.90 -3.47 10.00
CA LEU A 58 1.67 -3.44 11.24
C LEU A 58 2.28 -2.07 11.50
N TYR A 59 2.75 -1.38 10.45
CA TYR A 59 3.24 -0.01 10.57
C TYR A 59 2.15 0.92 11.11
N ASP A 60 0.95 0.86 10.54
CA ASP A 60 -0.20 1.67 10.96
C ASP A 60 -0.58 1.40 12.43
N ILE A 61 -0.59 0.13 12.85
CA ILE A 61 -0.92 -0.26 14.23
C ILE A 61 0.12 0.28 15.22
N LEU A 62 1.40 0.23 14.86
CA LEU A 62 2.50 0.59 15.75
C LEU A 62 2.76 2.10 15.78
N GLY A 63 2.81 2.74 14.63
CA GLY A 63 3.17 4.14 14.47
C GLY A 63 1.99 5.10 14.55
N ARG A 64 0.74 4.61 14.36
CA ARG A 64 -0.47 5.44 14.12
C ARG A 64 -0.41 6.36 12.91
N SER A 65 0.71 6.39 12.21
CA SER A 65 0.98 7.09 10.96
C SER A 65 1.13 6.08 9.81
N HIS A 66 0.84 6.48 8.58
CA HIS A 66 1.09 5.66 7.40
C HIS A 66 2.55 5.80 6.94
N PRO A 67 3.22 4.75 6.41
CA PRO A 67 4.64 4.81 6.07
C PRO A 67 4.99 5.77 4.92
N PHE A 68 4.02 6.09 4.06
CA PHE A 68 4.22 6.95 2.87
C PHE A 68 3.30 8.19 2.84
N ILE A 69 2.48 8.40 3.88
CA ILE A 69 1.52 9.50 3.95
C ILE A 69 1.64 10.17 5.32
N ASP A 70 1.81 11.48 5.32
CA ASP A 70 1.79 12.29 6.54
C ASP A 70 0.34 12.64 6.89
N GLU A 71 0.01 12.70 8.19
CA GLU A 71 -1.37 12.83 8.70
C GLU A 71 -2.12 14.10 8.20
N GLU A 72 -1.39 15.12 7.74
CA GLU A 72 -1.93 16.40 7.29
C GLU A 72 -1.93 16.58 5.76
N GLU A 73 -1.46 15.59 4.99
CA GLU A 73 -1.25 15.72 3.55
C GLU A 73 -2.32 14.98 2.72
N ASP A 74 -3.15 15.75 2.01
CA ASP A 74 -3.99 15.23 0.93
C ASP A 74 -3.12 14.88 -0.29
N ILE A 75 -2.72 13.62 -0.42
CA ILE A 75 -1.88 13.15 -1.53
C ILE A 75 -2.72 12.65 -2.72
N HIS A 76 -2.33 13.04 -3.93
CA HIS A 76 -2.90 12.45 -5.14
C HIS A 76 -2.42 11.01 -5.34
N ILE A 77 -3.29 10.15 -5.88
CA ILE A 77 -2.99 8.73 -6.13
C ILE A 77 -1.69 8.53 -6.94
N HIS A 78 -1.44 9.39 -7.93
CA HIS A 78 -0.21 9.32 -8.74
C HIS A 78 1.04 9.57 -7.91
N ASP A 79 1.00 10.58 -7.04
CA ASP A 79 2.11 10.94 -6.16
C ASP A 79 2.33 9.85 -5.11
N TYR A 80 1.26 9.26 -4.59
CA TYR A 80 1.33 8.11 -3.70
C TYR A 80 2.04 6.92 -4.36
N ILE A 81 1.65 6.57 -5.58
CA ILE A 81 2.29 5.49 -6.34
C ILE A 81 3.78 5.81 -6.56
N HIS A 82 4.11 7.06 -6.88
CA HIS A 82 5.50 7.50 -7.02
C HIS A 82 6.29 7.33 -5.71
N LYS A 83 5.72 7.71 -4.56
CA LYS A 83 6.34 7.53 -3.24
C LYS A 83 6.59 6.04 -2.96
N VAL A 84 5.58 5.18 -3.12
CA VAL A 84 5.69 3.74 -2.90
C VAL A 84 6.75 3.10 -3.82
N LEU A 85 6.85 3.53 -5.08
CA LEU A 85 7.82 2.99 -6.03
C LEU A 85 9.25 3.52 -5.79
N ASN A 86 9.42 4.80 -5.46
CA ASN A 86 10.75 5.44 -5.50
C ASN A 86 11.32 5.85 -4.14
N GLU A 87 10.50 6.03 -3.11
CA GLU A 87 10.93 6.59 -1.81
C GLU A 87 10.96 5.52 -0.71
N GLU A 88 11.79 5.73 0.32
CA GLU A 88 11.83 4.84 1.50
C GLU A 88 10.68 5.16 2.46
N PRO A 89 10.15 4.15 3.19
CA PRO A 89 9.11 4.38 4.19
C PRO A 89 9.64 5.25 5.34
N ASN A 90 8.74 6.07 5.89
CA ASN A 90 9.01 6.89 7.07
C ASN A 90 9.48 6.02 8.25
N LYS A 91 10.28 6.63 9.15
CA LYS A 91 10.81 5.91 10.31
C LYS A 91 9.75 5.80 11.41
N LEU A 92 9.58 4.60 11.94
CA LEU A 92 8.74 4.35 13.10
C LEU A 92 9.27 5.09 14.36
N PRO A 93 8.37 5.60 15.22
CA PRO A 93 8.68 6.26 16.49
C PRO A 93 9.70 5.52 17.38
N GLU A 94 10.54 6.25 18.12
CA GLU A 94 11.67 5.69 18.89
C GLU A 94 11.28 4.70 19.99
N ASP A 95 10.08 4.84 20.52
CA ASP A 95 9.47 4.01 21.58
C ASP A 95 9.19 2.55 21.16
N ILE A 96 9.08 2.27 19.86
CA ILE A 96 8.90 0.91 19.36
C ILE A 96 10.23 0.12 19.44
N PRO A 97 10.24 -1.14 19.93
CA PRO A 97 11.45 -1.96 19.97
C PRO A 97 12.13 -2.10 18.61
N SER A 98 13.46 -1.96 18.59
CA SER A 98 14.27 -2.00 17.37
C SER A 98 14.15 -3.31 16.59
N SER A 99 13.95 -4.45 17.28
CA SER A 99 13.68 -5.73 16.62
C SER A 99 12.37 -5.72 15.81
N LEU A 100 11.33 -5.08 16.35
CA LEU A 100 10.03 -4.97 15.70
C LEU A 100 10.06 -3.98 14.54
N LYS A 101 10.74 -2.84 14.70
CA LYS A 101 10.99 -1.89 13.60
C LYS A 101 11.69 -2.57 12.44
N ASN A 102 12.79 -3.26 12.71
CA ASN A 102 13.56 -3.94 11.67
C ASN A 102 12.73 -5.03 10.99
N CYS A 103 11.86 -5.71 11.73
CA CYS A 103 10.94 -6.69 11.17
C CYS A 103 9.96 -6.04 10.17
N VAL A 104 9.28 -4.96 10.59
CA VAL A 104 8.31 -4.24 9.73
C VAL A 104 8.99 -3.60 8.53
N MET A 105 10.14 -2.94 8.71
CA MET A 105 10.86 -2.33 7.60
C MET A 105 11.31 -3.36 6.56
N ARG A 106 11.72 -4.57 6.99
CA ARG A 106 12.05 -5.67 6.07
C ARG A 106 10.84 -6.23 5.32
N MET A 107 9.63 -6.07 5.84
CA MET A 107 8.41 -6.41 5.10
C MET A 107 8.08 -5.37 4.02
N LEU A 108 8.63 -4.17 4.14
CA LEU A 108 8.46 -3.04 3.22
C LEU A 108 9.68 -2.85 2.30
N ASP A 109 10.53 -3.87 2.17
CA ASP A 109 11.59 -3.88 1.18
C ASP A 109 10.99 -4.08 -0.23
N LYS A 110 11.47 -3.29 -1.20
CA LYS A 110 11.04 -3.38 -2.59
C LYS A 110 11.78 -4.53 -3.29
N VAL A 111 11.04 -5.33 -4.05
CA VAL A 111 11.57 -6.49 -4.80
C VAL A 111 12.16 -6.07 -6.13
#